data_AF-A0A8J8E2K2-F1
#
_entry.id   AF-A0A8J8E2K2-F1
#
_cell.length_a   1.000
_cell.length_b   1.000
_cell.length_c   1.000
_cell.angle_alpha   90.00
_cell.angle_beta   90.00
_cell.angle_gamma   90.00
#
_symmetry.space_group_name_H-M   'P 1'
#
loop_
_entity.id
_entity.type
_entity.pdbx_description
1 polymer ?
#
loop_
_entity_poly.entity_id
_entity_poly.type
_entity_poly.pdbx_seq_one_letter_code
_entity_poly.pdbx_strand_id
1 'polypeptide(L)'
;MEKRWVATIHLDTLKVEYDPTFKFKCVENCGKCCYELEIPIRDEDIAQIEELGYNAWEFVDYEKMFYRGDKFLSYALKKRPFDGGCVFLNPGTLKCKIYNHRPLACRLYPFVFVKHGNKMEVYVKKDSFCPGINHPDGEPVTKEFLLREYGDVIEDYRRKVVNTGE
;
A
#
# COMPACT_ATOMS: atom_id res chain seq x y z
N MET A 1 -0.48 -19.48 -1.11
CA MET A 1 -0.30 -18.28 -1.96
C MET A 1 1.17 -18.12 -2.24
N GLU A 2 1.59 -18.30 -3.50
CA GLU A 2 2.98 -18.13 -3.89
C GLU A 2 3.36 -16.64 -3.88
N LYS A 3 4.54 -16.35 -3.32
CA LYS A 3 5.08 -14.99 -3.20
C LYS A 3 6.45 -14.96 -3.86
N ARG A 4 6.79 -13.82 -4.46
CA ARG A 4 8.16 -13.50 -4.88
C ARG A 4 8.75 -12.56 -3.84
N TRP A 5 9.89 -12.94 -3.27
CA TRP A 5 10.68 -12.07 -2.40
C TRP A 5 11.24 -10.90 -3.22
N VAL A 6 11.22 -9.71 -2.63
CA VAL A 6 11.71 -8.47 -3.25
C VAL A 6 12.84 -7.87 -2.43
N ALA A 7 12.64 -7.73 -1.12
CA ALA A 7 13.63 -7.14 -0.24
C ALA A 7 13.44 -7.59 1.21
N THR A 8 14.50 -7.43 2.01
CA THR A 8 14.49 -7.57 3.47
C THR A 8 15.15 -6.35 4.08
N ILE A 9 14.42 -5.68 4.98
CA ILE A 9 14.89 -4.53 5.74
C ILE A 9 15.19 -4.99 7.16
N HIS A 10 16.42 -4.77 7.63
CA HIS A 10 16.80 -4.95 9.03
C HIS A 10 16.44 -3.66 9.78
N LEU A 11 15.39 -3.71 10.60
CA LEU A 11 14.75 -2.52 11.21
C LEU A 11 15.65 -1.80 12.22
N ASP A 12 16.56 -2.52 12.89
CA ASP A 12 17.53 -1.96 13.84
C ASP A 12 18.59 -1.08 13.14
N THR A 13 19.13 -1.57 12.04
CA THR A 13 20.28 -0.99 11.33
C THR A 13 19.90 -0.23 10.05
N LEU A 14 18.66 -0.38 9.58
CA LEU A 14 18.20 0.05 8.25
C LEU A 14 19.07 -0.48 7.10
N LYS A 15 19.72 -1.63 7.29
CA LYS A 15 20.36 -2.37 6.19
C LYS A 15 19.26 -3.01 5.34
N VAL A 16 19.42 -2.98 4.01
CA VAL A 16 18.48 -3.59 3.06
C VAL A 16 19.21 -4.59 2.18
N GLU A 17 18.65 -5.79 2.09
CA GLU A 17 18.96 -6.80 1.08
C GLU A 17 17.83 -6.78 0.06
N TYR A 18 18.11 -6.82 -1.24
CA TYR A 18 17.07 -6.74 -2.28
C TYR A 18 17.39 -7.62 -3.49
N ASP A 19 16.35 -8.00 -4.25
CA ASP A 19 16.47 -8.71 -5.53
C ASP A 19 16.85 -7.72 -6.63
N PRO A 20 18.08 -7.75 -7.17
CA PRO A 20 18.51 -6.80 -8.20
C PRO A 20 17.82 -7.01 -9.55
N THR A 21 17.15 -8.16 -9.74
CA THR A 21 16.39 -8.46 -10.96
C THR A 21 14.96 -7.96 -10.88
N PHE A 22 14.49 -7.57 -9.70
CA PHE A 22 13.15 -7.02 -9.50
C PHE A 22 13.17 -5.51 -9.71
N LYS A 23 12.28 -5.04 -10.59
CA LYS A 23 12.07 -3.62 -10.85
C LYS A 23 10.61 -3.26 -10.64
N PHE A 24 10.36 -2.03 -10.22
CA PHE A 24 9.01 -1.53 -10.07
C PHE A 24 8.87 -0.08 -10.54
N LYS A 25 7.73 0.20 -11.16
CA LYS A 25 7.26 1.55 -11.42
C LYS A 25 5.74 1.55 -11.37
N CYS A 26 5.15 2.50 -10.64
CA CYS A 26 3.72 2.75 -10.76
C CYS A 26 3.46 3.33 -12.16
N VAL A 27 2.70 2.62 -13.00
CA VAL A 27 2.42 3.04 -14.37
C VAL A 27 1.47 4.25 -14.35
N GLU A 28 1.89 5.33 -15.01
CA GLU A 28 1.09 6.55 -15.12
C GLU A 28 -0.24 6.29 -15.81
N ASN A 29 -1.31 6.96 -15.35
CA ASN A 29 -2.67 6.84 -15.89
C ASN A 29 -3.18 5.39 -15.97
N CYS A 30 -2.71 4.49 -15.10
CA CYS A 30 -3.08 3.07 -15.16
C CYS A 30 -4.45 2.80 -14.52
N GLY A 31 -4.69 3.25 -13.29
CA GLY A 31 -5.95 3.06 -12.57
C GLY A 31 -6.34 1.60 -12.24
N LYS A 32 -5.61 0.58 -12.68
CA LYS A 32 -6.03 -0.83 -12.55
C LYS A 32 -6.30 -1.26 -11.10
N CYS A 33 -5.43 -0.88 -10.16
CA CYS A 33 -5.67 -1.15 -8.74
C CYS A 33 -6.92 -0.46 -8.18
N CYS A 34 -7.31 0.69 -8.75
CA CYS A 34 -8.52 1.41 -8.36
C CYS A 34 -9.80 0.69 -8.79
N TYR A 35 -9.75 -0.19 -9.80
CA TYR A 35 -10.87 -1.02 -10.22
C TYR A 35 -10.85 -2.39 -9.53
N GLU A 36 -9.70 -3.05 -9.52
CA GLU A 36 -9.58 -4.46 -9.13
C GLU A 36 -9.45 -4.71 -7.61
N LEU A 37 -8.92 -3.74 -6.83
CA LEU A 37 -8.73 -3.95 -5.40
C LEU A 37 -9.93 -3.52 -4.58
N GLU A 38 -10.21 -4.32 -3.55
CA GLU A 38 -10.98 -3.91 -2.39
C GLU A 38 -10.02 -3.38 -1.33
N ILE A 39 -10.13 -2.09 -1.03
CA ILE A 39 -9.18 -1.38 -0.19
C ILE A 39 -9.74 -1.29 1.23
N PRO A 40 -9.16 -2.00 2.23
CA PRO A 40 -9.45 -1.69 3.63
C PRO A 40 -8.92 -0.29 3.96
N ILE A 41 -9.72 0.49 4.67
CA ILE A 41 -9.36 1.84 5.12
C ILE A 41 -9.29 1.89 6.63
N ARG A 42 -8.18 2.35 7.18
CA ARG A 42 -8.01 2.47 8.63
C ARG A 42 -8.63 3.76 9.14
N ASP A 43 -8.86 3.84 10.44
CA ASP A 43 -9.35 5.06 11.09
C ASP A 43 -8.41 6.24 10.83
N GLU A 44 -7.09 6.01 10.81
CA GLU A 44 -6.12 7.07 10.47
C GLU A 44 -6.20 7.49 8.99
N ASP A 45 -6.54 6.57 8.08
CA ASP A 45 -6.74 6.91 6.67
C ASP A 45 -8.03 7.76 6.51
N ILE A 46 -9.09 7.45 7.27
CA ILE A 46 -10.34 8.22 7.27
C ILE A 46 -10.07 9.64 7.77
N ALA A 47 -9.45 9.78 8.95
CA ALA A 47 -9.13 11.09 9.52
C ALA A 47 -8.29 11.95 8.57
N GLN A 48 -7.24 11.38 7.97
CA GLN A 48 -6.40 12.10 7.00
C GLN A 48 -7.17 12.56 5.76
N ILE A 49 -8.12 11.75 5.27
CA ILE A 49 -8.93 12.13 4.10
C ILE A 49 -9.96 13.19 4.48
N GLU A 50 -10.51 13.16 5.70
CA GLU A 50 -11.42 14.19 6.18
C GLU A 50 -10.73 15.56 6.32
N GLU A 51 -9.46 15.59 6.72
CA GLU A 51 -8.63 16.80 6.73
C GLU A 51 -8.48 17.47 5.35
N LEU A 52 -8.70 16.73 4.26
CA LEU A 52 -8.71 17.27 2.90
C LEU A 52 -10.06 17.91 2.52
N GLY A 53 -11.05 17.87 3.41
CA GLY A 53 -12.38 18.44 3.20
C GLY A 53 -13.43 17.46 2.65
N TYR A 54 -13.13 16.16 2.62
CA TYR A 54 -14.13 15.13 2.31
C TYR A 54 -14.88 14.72 3.57
N ASN A 55 -16.13 14.32 3.44
CA ASN A 55 -16.87 13.69 4.53
C ASN A 55 -16.75 12.17 4.41
N ALA A 56 -16.61 11.45 5.54
CA ALA A 56 -16.48 9.99 5.53
C ALA A 56 -17.55 9.26 4.69
N TRP A 57 -18.82 9.68 4.74
CA TRP A 57 -19.91 9.05 3.98
C TRP A 57 -19.72 9.08 2.44
N GLU A 58 -18.90 10.00 1.93
CA GLU A 58 -18.59 10.14 0.51
C GLU A 58 -17.65 9.03 0.03
N PHE A 59 -16.74 8.55 0.89
CA PHE A 59 -15.65 7.66 0.49
C PHE A 59 -15.54 6.35 1.29
N VAL A 60 -16.23 6.24 2.41
CA VAL A 60 -16.34 5.00 3.18
C VAL A 60 -17.54 4.18 2.69
N ASP A 61 -17.30 2.90 2.46
CA ASP A 61 -18.34 1.91 2.25
C ASP A 61 -18.58 1.14 3.56
N TYR A 62 -19.58 1.59 4.32
CA TYR A 62 -19.96 1.00 5.60
C TYR A 62 -20.65 -0.36 5.49
N GLU A 63 -21.06 -0.78 4.27
CA GLU A 63 -21.66 -2.10 4.04
C GLU A 63 -20.58 -3.17 3.85
N LYS A 64 -19.34 -2.76 3.54
CA LYS A 64 -18.23 -3.66 3.27
C LYS A 64 -17.22 -3.66 4.41
N MET A 65 -17.16 -4.78 5.11
CA MET A 65 -16.33 -4.95 6.31
C MET A 65 -15.25 -6.00 6.09
N PHE A 66 -14.05 -5.72 6.58
CA PHE A 66 -12.92 -6.64 6.62
C PHE A 66 -12.75 -7.21 8.04
N TYR A 67 -12.48 -8.51 8.11
CA TYR A 67 -12.31 -9.24 9.37
C TYR A 67 -11.01 -10.06 9.37
N ARG A 68 -10.47 -10.31 10.55
CA ARG A 68 -9.45 -11.35 10.80
C ARG A 68 -9.99 -12.30 11.85
N GLY A 69 -10.44 -13.48 11.41
CA GLY A 69 -11.30 -14.34 12.23
C GLY A 69 -12.58 -13.57 12.54
N ASP A 70 -12.99 -13.55 13.80
CA ASP A 70 -14.19 -12.83 14.24
C ASP A 70 -13.93 -11.35 14.58
N LYS A 71 -12.67 -10.90 14.47
CA LYS A 71 -12.30 -9.52 14.80
C LYS A 71 -12.52 -8.60 13.61
N PHE A 72 -13.43 -7.64 13.75
CA PHE A 72 -13.58 -6.52 12.83
C PHE A 72 -12.25 -5.75 12.72
N LEU A 73 -11.83 -5.49 11.48
CA LEU A 73 -10.62 -4.72 11.19
C LEU A 73 -10.94 -3.33 10.66
N SER A 74 -11.78 -3.24 9.62
CA SER A 74 -12.04 -1.98 8.94
C SER A 74 -13.22 -2.07 7.99
N TYR A 75 -13.69 -0.91 7.55
CA TYR A 75 -14.54 -0.78 6.36
C TYR A 75 -13.71 -0.75 5.07
N ALA A 76 -14.39 -0.62 3.93
CA ALA A 76 -13.75 -0.48 2.62
C ALA A 76 -13.80 0.94 2.07
N LEU A 77 -12.88 1.23 1.17
CA LEU A 77 -12.95 2.41 0.31
C LEU A 77 -14.03 2.22 -0.76
N LYS A 78 -14.91 3.21 -0.88
CA LYS A 78 -16.08 3.15 -1.76
C LYS A 78 -15.69 3.07 -3.24
N LYS A 79 -16.44 2.26 -3.98
CA LYS A 79 -16.43 2.19 -5.44
C LYS A 79 -17.61 2.97 -6.00
N ARG A 80 -17.43 3.59 -7.16
CA ARG A 80 -18.48 4.30 -7.87
C ARG A 80 -19.43 3.31 -8.53
N PRO A 81 -20.75 3.53 -8.46
CA PRO A 81 -21.72 2.59 -9.00
C PRO A 81 -21.72 2.53 -10.54
N PHE A 82 -21.33 3.60 -11.23
CA PHE A 82 -21.47 3.68 -12.69
C PHE A 82 -20.33 3.00 -13.47
N ASP A 83 -19.17 2.79 -12.86
CA ASP A 83 -18.01 2.16 -13.52
C ASP A 83 -17.19 1.23 -12.63
N GLY A 84 -17.54 1.07 -11.35
CA GLY A 84 -16.81 0.22 -10.41
C GLY A 84 -15.43 0.74 -10.00
N GLY A 85 -15.06 1.97 -10.38
CA GLY A 85 -13.77 2.56 -10.00
C GLY A 85 -13.79 3.13 -8.58
N CYS A 86 -12.64 3.13 -7.89
CA CYS A 86 -12.47 3.83 -6.61
C CYS A 86 -12.99 5.27 -6.68
N VAL A 87 -13.74 5.73 -5.68
CA VAL A 87 -14.31 7.09 -5.61
C VAL A 87 -13.31 8.21 -5.92
N PHE A 88 -12.03 8.04 -5.58
CA PHE A 88 -10.97 9.02 -5.80
C PHE A 88 -10.28 8.94 -7.18
N LEU A 89 -10.57 7.94 -8.01
CA LEU A 89 -10.03 7.86 -9.36
C LEU A 89 -10.72 8.88 -10.27
N ASN A 90 -9.98 9.71 -11.01
CA ASN A 90 -10.57 10.52 -12.07
C ASN A 90 -10.80 9.63 -13.32
N PRO A 91 -12.04 9.45 -13.80
CA PRO A 91 -12.33 8.53 -14.92
C PRO A 91 -11.77 9.02 -16.27
N GLY A 92 -11.55 10.33 -16.44
CA GLY A 92 -11.01 10.89 -17.69
C GLY A 92 -9.49 10.81 -17.77
N THR A 93 -8.78 10.91 -16.64
CA THR A 93 -7.31 10.92 -16.60
C THR A 93 -6.68 9.65 -16.02
N LEU A 94 -7.49 8.80 -15.37
CA LEU A 94 -7.06 7.63 -14.60
C LEU A 94 -6.05 7.96 -13.48
N LYS A 95 -6.04 9.21 -13.01
CA LYS A 95 -5.22 9.67 -11.87
C LYS A 95 -6.04 9.69 -10.58
N CYS A 96 -5.41 9.31 -9.47
CA CYS A 96 -6.01 9.45 -8.15
C CYS A 96 -6.00 10.92 -7.71
N LYS A 97 -7.15 11.44 -7.28
CA LYS A 97 -7.30 12.83 -6.80
C LYS A 97 -6.55 13.10 -5.49
N ILE A 98 -6.38 12.07 -4.66
CA ILE A 98 -5.69 12.15 -3.36
C ILE A 98 -4.36 11.40 -3.37
N TYR A 99 -3.64 11.36 -4.50
CA TYR A 99 -2.47 10.49 -4.68
C TYR A 99 -1.43 10.57 -3.55
N ASN A 100 -1.18 11.78 -3.02
CA ASN A 100 -0.21 12.01 -1.94
C ASN A 100 -0.75 11.65 -0.54
N HIS A 101 -2.07 11.48 -0.40
CA HIS A 101 -2.77 11.14 0.85
C HIS A 101 -3.53 9.81 0.71
N ARG A 102 -2.99 8.90 -0.12
CA ARG A 102 -3.61 7.60 -0.36
C ARG A 102 -3.65 6.77 0.94
N PRO A 103 -4.74 6.02 1.18
CA PRO A 103 -4.78 5.04 2.27
C PRO A 103 -3.57 4.12 2.26
N LEU A 104 -3.15 3.64 3.43
CA LEU A 104 -1.96 2.80 3.55
C LEU A 104 -2.00 1.59 2.60
N ALA A 105 -3.13 0.89 2.50
CA ALA A 105 -3.28 -0.25 1.60
C ALA A 105 -3.04 0.09 0.11
N CYS A 106 -3.46 1.30 -0.32
CA CYS A 106 -3.19 1.79 -1.67
C CYS A 106 -1.70 2.13 -1.89
N ARG A 107 -1.01 2.64 -0.86
CA ARG A 107 0.43 2.95 -0.94
C ARG A 107 1.27 1.68 -1.02
N LEU A 108 0.94 0.69 -0.19
CA LEU A 108 1.69 -0.56 -0.10
C LEU A 108 1.58 -1.39 -1.38
N TYR A 109 0.43 -1.38 -2.08
CA TYR A 109 0.27 -2.17 -3.30
C TYR A 109 1.30 -1.78 -4.39
N PRO A 110 1.97 -2.75 -5.04
CA PRO A 110 1.72 -4.21 -5.02
C PRO A 110 2.49 -5.00 -3.97
N PHE A 111 3.24 -4.32 -3.11
CA PHE A 111 4.07 -4.94 -2.09
C PHE A 111 3.27 -5.37 -0.88
N VAL A 112 3.75 -6.45 -0.26
CA VAL A 112 3.28 -6.98 1.01
C VAL A 112 4.44 -6.98 1.98
N PHE A 113 4.30 -6.22 3.06
CA PHE A 113 5.29 -6.10 4.11
C PHE A 113 4.95 -7.10 5.23
N VAL A 114 5.92 -7.92 5.64
CA VAL A 114 5.76 -8.92 6.69
C VAL A 114 6.89 -8.77 7.69
N LYS A 115 6.54 -8.46 8.94
CA LYS A 115 7.51 -8.32 10.03
C LYS A 115 7.83 -9.66 10.68
N HIS A 116 9.12 -9.96 10.82
CA HIS A 116 9.66 -11.11 11.53
C HIS A 116 10.78 -10.65 12.48
N GLY A 117 10.48 -10.53 13.78
CA GLY A 117 11.45 -10.04 14.76
C GLY A 117 11.94 -8.63 14.42
N ASN A 118 13.25 -8.45 14.25
CA ASN A 118 13.90 -7.21 13.83
C ASN A 118 13.94 -7.03 12.29
N LYS A 119 13.36 -7.95 11.51
CA LYS A 119 13.34 -7.87 10.04
C LYS A 119 11.95 -7.55 9.53
N MET A 120 11.91 -6.82 8.41
CA MET A 120 10.72 -6.59 7.61
C MET A 120 10.98 -7.11 6.20
N GLU A 121 10.27 -8.15 5.80
CA GLU A 121 10.37 -8.74 4.47
C GLU A 121 9.31 -8.14 3.55
N VAL A 122 9.71 -7.85 2.31
CA VAL A 122 8.88 -7.26 1.28
C VAL A 122 8.70 -8.27 0.16
N TYR A 123 7.45 -8.53 -0.18
CA TYR A 123 7.06 -9.50 -1.21
C TYR A 123 6.12 -8.88 -2.22
N VAL A 124 6.01 -9.50 -3.39
CA VAL A 124 4.83 -9.38 -4.25
C VAL A 124 4.14 -10.73 -4.38
N LYS A 125 2.82 -10.72 -4.49
CA LYS A 125 2.07 -11.93 -4.82
C LYS A 125 2.28 -12.26 -6.30
N LYS A 126 2.48 -13.55 -6.64
CA LYS A 126 2.70 -13.94 -8.05
C LYS A 126 1.49 -13.71 -8.94
N ASP A 127 0.29 -13.78 -8.39
CA ASP A 127 -1.00 -13.48 -9.03
C ASP A 127 -1.34 -11.98 -9.04
N SER A 128 -0.38 -11.11 -8.68
CA SER A 128 -0.59 -9.67 -8.75
C SER A 128 -0.80 -9.22 -10.20
N PHE A 129 -1.90 -8.51 -10.44
CA PHE A 129 -2.26 -7.98 -11.75
C PHE A 129 -1.58 -6.63 -12.07
N CYS A 130 -0.68 -6.14 -11.20
CA CYS A 130 -0.03 -4.85 -11.34
C CYS A 130 0.92 -4.84 -12.56
N PRO A 131 0.68 -3.99 -13.57
CA PRO A 131 1.55 -3.90 -14.74
C PRO A 131 2.90 -3.23 -14.42
N GLY A 132 3.04 -2.64 -13.22
CA GLY A 132 4.27 -2.01 -12.76
C GLY A 132 5.35 -2.99 -12.32
N ILE A 133 5.00 -4.26 -12.09
CA ILE A 133 5.95 -5.29 -11.68
C ILE A 133 6.85 -5.66 -12.87
N ASN A 134 8.16 -5.53 -12.68
CA ASN A 134 9.20 -5.70 -13.71
C ASN A 134 8.97 -4.86 -14.96
N HIS A 135 8.37 -3.67 -14.80
CA HIS A 135 8.25 -2.72 -15.91
C HIS A 135 9.65 -2.37 -16.45
N PRO A 136 9.86 -2.25 -17.77
CA PRO A 136 11.17 -1.94 -18.36
C PRO A 136 11.80 -0.66 -17.79
N ASP A 137 10.98 0.38 -17.61
CA ASP A 137 11.36 1.66 -16.97
C ASP A 137 11.28 1.64 -15.44
N GLY A 138 11.12 0.47 -14.83
CA GLY A 138 11.08 0.31 -13.38
C GLY A 138 12.45 0.55 -12.75
N GLU A 139 12.45 1.14 -11.55
CA GLU A 139 13.66 1.23 -10.74
C GLU A 139 13.78 0.01 -9.82
N PRO A 140 15.01 -0.41 -9.45
CA PRO A 140 15.21 -1.44 -8.46
C PRO A 140 14.66 -1.02 -7.09
N VAL A 141 14.17 -1.99 -6.31
CA VAL A 141 13.61 -1.76 -4.97
C VAL A 141 14.75 -1.69 -3.94
N THR A 142 15.59 -0.66 -4.04
CA THR A 142 16.74 -0.43 -3.16
C THR A 142 16.33 0.14 -1.80
N LYS A 143 17.30 0.36 -0.90
CA LYS A 143 17.09 1.10 0.34
C LYS A 143 16.52 2.49 0.09
N GLU A 144 17.07 3.21 -0.88
CA GLU A 144 16.67 4.58 -1.22
C GLU A 144 15.22 4.61 -1.71
N PHE A 145 14.85 3.67 -2.58
CA PHE A 145 13.46 3.50 -3.02
C PHE A 145 12.53 3.24 -1.83
N LEU A 146 12.86 2.26 -0.98
CA LEU A 146 12.02 1.86 0.14
C LEU A 146 11.84 3.00 1.16
N LEU A 147 12.90 3.75 1.47
CA LEU A 147 12.83 4.88 2.39
C LEU A 147 12.07 6.07 1.78
N ARG A 148 12.20 6.30 0.48
CA ARG A 148 11.49 7.37 -0.23
C ARG A 148 9.98 7.10 -0.29
N GLU A 149 9.59 5.88 -0.64
CA GLU A 149 8.18 5.53 -0.85
C GLU A 149 7.47 5.08 0.44
N TYR A 150 8.21 4.48 1.39
CA TYR A 150 7.65 3.79 2.57
C TYR A 150 8.36 4.17 3.88
N GLY A 151 9.13 5.25 3.91
CA GLY A 151 9.92 5.63 5.08
C GLY A 151 9.10 5.82 6.35
N ASP A 152 7.91 6.40 6.25
CA ASP A 152 6.97 6.57 7.36
C ASP A 152 6.55 5.22 7.94
N VAL A 153 6.16 4.28 7.07
CA VAL A 153 5.77 2.93 7.47
C VAL A 153 6.94 2.20 8.13
N ILE A 154 8.13 2.25 7.52
CA ILE A 154 9.33 1.58 8.03
C ILE A 154 9.71 2.12 9.42
N GLU A 155 9.64 3.43 9.61
CA GLU A 155 9.99 4.09 10.86
C GLU A 155 8.99 3.73 11.99
N ASP A 156 7.69 3.66 11.70
CA ASP A 156 6.68 3.22 12.67
C ASP A 156 6.96 1.82 13.23
N TYR A 157 7.45 0.90 12.39
CA TYR A 157 7.86 -0.43 12.83
C TYR A 157 9.22 -0.44 13.52
N ARG A 158 10.15 0.41 13.08
CA ARG A 158 11.48 0.54 13.67
C ARG A 158 11.43 1.03 15.11
N ARG A 159 10.63 2.06 15.41
CA ARG A 159 10.44 2.57 16.79
C ARG A 159 10.00 1.47 17.75
N LYS A 160 9.12 0.58 17.30
CA LYS A 160 8.63 -0.55 18.11
C LYS A 160 9.72 -1.58 18.42
N VAL A 161 10.69 -1.76 17.51
CA VAL A 161 11.82 -2.70 17.68
C VAL A 161 12.92 -2.11 18.55
N VAL A 162 13.25 -0.83 18.34
CA VAL A 162 14.30 -0.14 19.11
C VAL A 162 13.86 0.08 20.56
N ASN A 163 12.60 0.43 20.79
CA ASN A 163 12.07 0.67 22.13
C ASN A 163 11.69 -0.60 22.90
N THR A 164 11.86 -1.80 22.33
CA THR A 164 11.73 -3.08 23.07
C THR A 164 13.08 -3.61 23.57
N GLY A 165 14.15 -2.83 23.40
CA GLY A 165 15.49 -3.12 23.91
C GLY A 165 15.87 -2.40 25.20
N GLU A 166 14.93 -1.71 25.85
CA GLU A 166 15.08 -1.09 27.19
C GLU A 166 14.39 -1.90 28.28
#